data_AF-A0A2S8BB71-F1
#
_entry.id   AF-A0A2S8BB71-F1
#
_cell.length_a   1.000
_cell.length_b   1.000
_cell.length_c   1.000
_cell.angle_alpha   90.00
_cell.angle_beta   90.00
_cell.angle_gamma   90.00
#
_symmetry.space_group_name_H-M   'P 1'
#
loop_
_entity.id
_entity.type
_entity.pdbx_description
1 polymer ?
#
loop_
_entity_poly.entity_id
_entity_poly.type
_entity_poly.pdbx_seq_one_letter_code
_entity_poly.pdbx_strand_id
1 'polypeptide(L)'
;MAPAGPFTPDECAELSGLVPHLRRAIYIQSHLVHAADQQATRLAFSGVSRHVLLLTDKHVIAEIDPPLASLLTLRVGDGIGDGALGRTISAAIASGEPVALEWPGNDSAAPANLLCQARTLEPNRFGRFATGPVPTHAVHITELEQTPPIAFEAIADLYRLTPTELRVLRDAIEHGDLVGIGERVGMARATTRTHLHRIYDKTRTGSFVGLSNLAHRFARLTPE
;
A
#
# COMPACT_ATOMS: atom_id res chain seq x y z
N MET A 1 5.60 10.45 -48.80
CA MET A 1 6.30 9.16 -48.92
C MET A 1 5.23 8.11 -49.16
N ALA A 2 5.26 7.41 -50.30
CA ALA A 2 4.26 6.36 -50.56
C ALA A 2 4.42 5.22 -49.54
N PRO A 3 3.33 4.59 -49.06
CA PRO A 3 3.44 3.44 -48.17
C PRO A 3 4.21 2.32 -48.87
N ALA A 4 5.08 1.65 -48.14
CA ALA A 4 5.82 0.50 -48.66
C ALA A 4 4.84 -0.57 -49.18
N GLY A 5 5.19 -1.22 -50.30
CA GLY A 5 4.41 -2.33 -50.85
C GLY A 5 4.39 -3.54 -49.91
N PRO A 6 3.45 -4.48 -50.11
CA PRO A 6 3.40 -5.70 -49.32
C PRO A 6 4.68 -6.54 -49.48
N PHE A 7 5.05 -7.27 -48.44
CA PHE A 7 6.21 -8.18 -48.46
C PHE A 7 6.05 -9.26 -49.53
N THR A 8 7.13 -9.53 -50.25
CA THR A 8 7.23 -10.59 -51.25
C THR A 8 7.34 -11.98 -50.58
N PRO A 9 7.01 -13.06 -51.28
CA PRO A 9 7.13 -14.42 -50.75
C PRO A 9 8.56 -14.78 -50.31
N ASP A 10 9.57 -14.30 -51.04
CA ASP A 10 10.99 -14.56 -50.73
C ASP A 10 11.42 -13.82 -49.45
N GLU A 11 10.99 -12.56 -49.28
CA GLU A 11 11.20 -11.80 -48.04
C GLU A 11 10.51 -12.47 -46.84
N CYS A 12 9.31 -13.01 -47.03
CA CYS A 12 8.59 -13.78 -46.01
C CYS A 12 9.31 -15.09 -45.63
N ALA A 13 9.89 -15.79 -46.61
CA ALA A 13 10.65 -17.01 -46.38
C ALA A 13 11.95 -16.73 -45.59
N GLU A 14 12.65 -15.64 -45.92
CA GLU A 14 13.86 -15.22 -45.21
C GLU A 14 13.54 -14.82 -43.76
N LEU A 15 12.48 -14.03 -43.55
CA LEU A 15 12.02 -13.62 -42.22
C LEU A 15 11.52 -14.80 -41.38
N SER A 16 10.99 -15.86 -42.00
CA SER A 16 10.46 -17.02 -41.29
C SER A 16 11.51 -17.73 -40.42
N GLY A 17 12.78 -17.70 -40.80
CA GLY A 17 13.88 -18.20 -39.98
C GLY A 17 14.11 -17.40 -38.69
N LEU A 18 13.79 -16.10 -38.70
CA LEU A 18 13.94 -15.20 -37.56
C LEU A 18 12.73 -15.21 -36.62
N VAL A 19 11.53 -15.55 -37.12
CA VAL A 19 10.28 -15.56 -36.35
C VAL A 19 10.38 -16.33 -35.02
N PRO A 20 10.98 -17.54 -34.93
CA PRO A 20 11.13 -18.25 -33.66
C PRO A 20 11.96 -17.46 -32.63
N HIS A 21 13.02 -16.78 -33.08
CA HIS A 21 13.91 -15.99 -32.23
C HIS A 21 13.25 -14.69 -31.78
N LEU A 22 12.56 -13.99 -32.68
CA LEU A 22 11.77 -12.79 -32.35
C LEU A 22 10.66 -13.11 -31.36
N ARG A 23 9.94 -14.22 -31.57
CA ARG A 23 8.92 -14.70 -30.63
C ARG A 23 9.53 -14.95 -29.26
N ARG A 24 10.67 -15.66 -29.21
CA ARG A 24 11.38 -15.92 -27.94
C ARG A 24 11.82 -14.63 -27.25
N ALA A 25 12.36 -13.66 -28.00
CA ALA A 25 12.76 -12.37 -27.47
C ALA A 25 11.57 -11.59 -26.86
N ILE A 26 10.42 -11.58 -27.56
CA ILE A 26 9.18 -10.96 -27.07
C ILE A 26 8.71 -11.64 -25.78
N TYR A 27 8.71 -12.98 -25.72
CA TYR A 27 8.33 -13.70 -24.50
C TYR A 27 9.27 -13.38 -23.33
N ILE A 28 10.58 -13.43 -23.53
CA ILE A 28 11.56 -13.09 -22.49
C ILE A 28 11.34 -11.66 -22.00
N GLN A 29 11.21 -10.70 -22.92
CA GLN A 29 10.98 -9.30 -22.55
C GLN A 29 9.67 -9.13 -21.79
N SER A 30 8.61 -9.81 -22.20
CA SER A 30 7.32 -9.78 -21.52
C SER A 30 7.40 -10.34 -20.10
N HIS A 31 8.15 -11.42 -19.88
CA HIS A 31 8.38 -11.98 -18.55
C HIS A 31 9.17 -11.03 -17.66
N LEU A 32 10.21 -10.38 -18.19
CA LEU A 32 11.00 -9.39 -17.45
C LEU A 32 10.18 -8.17 -17.05
N VAL A 33 9.38 -7.63 -17.97
CA VAL A 33 8.47 -6.51 -17.68
C VAL A 33 7.46 -6.89 -16.61
N HIS A 34 6.85 -8.07 -16.72
CA HIS A 34 5.89 -8.54 -15.73
C HIS A 34 6.51 -8.70 -14.33
N ALA A 35 7.71 -9.30 -14.24
CA ALA A 35 8.43 -9.44 -12.98
C ALA A 35 8.83 -8.10 -12.36
N ALA A 36 9.26 -7.13 -13.19
CA ALA A 36 9.60 -5.78 -12.74
C ALA A 36 8.36 -5.03 -12.21
N ASP A 37 7.23 -5.11 -12.92
CA ASP A 37 5.96 -4.49 -12.51
C ASP A 37 5.46 -5.09 -11.17
N GLN A 38 5.58 -6.42 -11.00
CA GLN A 38 5.26 -7.09 -9.73
C GLN A 38 6.15 -6.63 -8.58
N GLN A 39 7.47 -6.59 -8.79
CA GLN A 39 8.41 -6.18 -7.75
C GLN A 39 8.20 -4.71 -7.35
N ALA A 40 7.98 -3.82 -8.32
CA ALA A 40 7.67 -2.41 -8.05
C ALA A 40 6.37 -2.27 -7.26
N THR A 41 5.34 -3.04 -7.60
CA THR A 41 4.05 -3.03 -6.91
C THR A 41 4.18 -3.52 -5.46
N ARG A 42 4.88 -4.63 -5.22
CA ARG A 42 5.15 -5.12 -3.85
C ARG A 42 5.88 -4.08 -3.01
N LEU A 43 6.93 -3.47 -3.55
CA LEU A 43 7.73 -2.48 -2.82
C LEU A 43 6.99 -1.17 -2.58
N ALA A 44 6.16 -0.74 -3.54
CA ALA A 44 5.38 0.49 -3.41
C ALA A 44 4.30 0.39 -2.33
N PHE A 45 3.84 -0.82 -2.01
CA PHE A 45 2.69 -1.01 -1.14
C PHE A 45 2.92 -1.95 0.04
N SER A 46 4.13 -2.47 0.25
CA SER A 46 4.48 -3.14 1.50
C SER A 46 4.46 -2.12 2.64
N GLY A 47 3.55 -2.27 3.59
CA GLY A 47 3.46 -1.46 4.78
C GLY A 47 2.76 -2.17 5.94
N VAL A 48 2.91 -1.68 7.18
CA VAL A 48 2.41 -2.38 8.39
C VAL A 48 0.92 -2.62 8.34
N SER A 49 0.16 -1.62 7.91
CA SER A 49 -1.30 -1.59 8.04
C SER A 49 -2.00 -1.45 6.68
N ARG A 50 -1.25 -1.59 5.58
CA ARG A 50 -1.79 -1.48 4.23
C ARG A 50 -1.25 -2.63 3.40
N HIS A 51 -2.16 -3.50 3.00
CA HIS A 51 -1.92 -4.69 2.21
C HIS A 51 -2.36 -4.47 0.78
N VAL A 52 -1.85 -5.30 -0.13
CA VAL A 52 -2.23 -5.26 -1.54
C VAL A 52 -2.58 -6.63 -2.06
N LEU A 53 -3.76 -6.68 -2.65
CA LEU A 53 -4.30 -7.82 -3.36
C LEU A 53 -4.46 -7.44 -4.83
N LEU A 54 -3.84 -8.20 -5.73
CA LEU A 54 -4.00 -8.02 -7.17
C LEU A 54 -4.97 -9.06 -7.71
N LEU A 55 -5.95 -8.60 -8.48
CA LEU A 55 -7.01 -9.44 -9.04
C LEU A 55 -7.03 -9.36 -10.56
N THR A 56 -7.38 -10.46 -11.19
CA THR A 56 -7.69 -10.51 -12.63
C THR A 56 -9.06 -9.88 -12.93
N ASP A 57 -9.42 -9.86 -14.22
CA ASP A 57 -10.73 -9.43 -14.71
C ASP A 57 -11.89 -10.28 -14.17
N LYS A 58 -11.60 -11.54 -13.81
CA LYS A 58 -12.55 -12.48 -13.20
C LYS A 58 -12.50 -12.48 -11.67
N HIS A 59 -11.86 -11.48 -11.06
CA HIS A 59 -11.68 -11.38 -9.62
C HIS A 59 -10.97 -12.60 -9.00
N VAL A 60 -10.04 -13.19 -9.75
CA VAL A 60 -9.14 -14.26 -9.27
C VAL A 60 -7.86 -13.62 -8.75
N ILE A 61 -7.35 -14.11 -7.63
CA ILE A 61 -6.12 -13.63 -7.01
C ILE A 61 -4.92 -13.93 -7.91
N ALA A 62 -4.36 -12.88 -8.51
CA ALA A 62 -3.13 -12.93 -9.28
C ALA A 62 -1.92 -12.82 -8.34
N GLU A 63 -2.02 -11.95 -7.32
CA GLU A 63 -0.99 -11.77 -6.30
C GLU A 63 -1.62 -11.33 -4.98
N ILE A 64 -1.00 -11.72 -3.87
CA ILE A 64 -1.37 -11.32 -2.52
C ILE A 64 -0.11 -11.22 -1.66
N ASP A 65 -0.04 -10.24 -0.78
CA ASP A 65 1.06 -10.14 0.17
C ASP A 65 0.93 -11.19 1.29
N PRO A 66 2.05 -11.77 1.80
CA PRO A 66 2.00 -12.88 2.73
C PRO A 66 1.21 -12.62 4.03
N PRO A 67 1.34 -11.45 4.70
CA PRO A 67 0.55 -11.16 5.90
C PRO A 67 -0.96 -11.22 5.63
N LEU A 68 -1.43 -10.61 4.54
CA LEU A 68 -2.83 -10.63 4.15
C LEU A 68 -3.32 -12.03 3.76
N ALA A 69 -2.48 -12.79 3.06
CA ALA A 69 -2.78 -14.18 2.69
C ALA A 69 -3.03 -15.05 3.94
N SER A 70 -2.22 -14.85 4.99
CA SER A 70 -2.41 -15.51 6.28
C SER A 70 -3.64 -14.99 7.02
N LEU A 71 -3.88 -13.67 7.03
CA LEU A 71 -5.04 -13.05 7.70
C LEU A 71 -6.37 -13.55 7.13
N LEU A 72 -6.48 -13.61 5.80
CA LEU A 72 -7.73 -13.93 5.08
C LEU A 72 -7.81 -15.40 4.65
N THR A 73 -6.77 -16.19 4.88
CA THR A 73 -6.64 -17.59 4.44
C THR A 73 -6.86 -17.75 2.93
N LEU A 74 -6.26 -16.84 2.15
CA LEU A 74 -6.39 -16.78 0.69
C LEU A 74 -5.08 -17.20 0.00
N ARG A 75 -5.20 -17.75 -1.20
CA ARG A 75 -4.05 -18.17 -2.03
C ARG A 75 -4.13 -17.59 -3.43
N VAL A 76 -2.98 -17.49 -4.07
CA VAL A 76 -2.91 -17.17 -5.50
C VAL A 76 -3.67 -18.23 -6.29
N GLY A 77 -4.55 -17.79 -7.18
CA GLY A 77 -5.46 -18.63 -7.95
C GLY A 77 -6.85 -18.78 -7.35
N ASP A 78 -7.07 -18.41 -6.08
CA ASP A 78 -8.41 -18.42 -5.48
C ASP A 78 -9.28 -17.31 -6.07
N GLY A 79 -10.57 -17.56 -6.21
CA GLY A 79 -11.56 -16.50 -6.42
C GLY A 79 -11.93 -15.85 -5.09
N ILE A 80 -12.19 -14.54 -5.08
CA ILE A 80 -12.65 -13.84 -3.86
C ILE A 80 -14.02 -14.32 -3.34
N GLY A 81 -14.76 -15.06 -4.17
CA GLY A 81 -16.04 -15.68 -3.85
C GLY A 81 -17.17 -14.69 -3.58
N ASP A 82 -18.32 -15.22 -3.17
CA ASP A 82 -19.52 -14.42 -2.87
C ASP A 82 -19.70 -14.15 -1.37
N GLY A 83 -18.67 -14.44 -0.55
CA GLY A 83 -18.66 -14.15 0.88
C GLY A 83 -18.63 -12.65 1.19
N ALA A 84 -18.65 -12.29 2.49
CA ALA A 84 -18.65 -10.88 2.91
C ALA A 84 -17.44 -10.11 2.34
N LEU A 85 -16.25 -10.71 2.36
CA LEU A 85 -15.04 -10.16 1.76
C LEU A 85 -15.18 -9.96 0.24
N GLY A 86 -15.56 -11.01 -0.49
CA GLY A 86 -15.67 -10.94 -1.95
C GLY A 86 -16.72 -9.95 -2.43
N ARG A 87 -17.87 -9.83 -1.74
CA ARG A 87 -18.87 -8.80 -2.01
C ARG A 87 -18.35 -7.39 -1.75
N THR A 88 -17.63 -7.19 -0.65
CA THR A 88 -17.02 -5.89 -0.30
C THR A 88 -16.00 -5.48 -1.35
N ILE A 89 -15.10 -6.38 -1.74
CA ILE A 89 -14.10 -6.12 -2.77
C ILE A 89 -14.76 -5.84 -4.12
N SER A 90 -15.76 -6.64 -4.51
CA SER A 90 -16.49 -6.43 -5.76
C SER A 90 -17.23 -5.09 -5.77
N ALA A 91 -17.81 -4.68 -4.64
CA ALA A 91 -18.43 -3.36 -4.49
C ALA A 91 -17.41 -2.22 -4.59
N ALA A 92 -16.23 -2.38 -3.98
CA ALA A 92 -15.13 -1.40 -4.07
C ALA A 92 -14.63 -1.28 -5.53
N ILE A 93 -14.52 -2.39 -6.27
CA ILE A 93 -14.16 -2.39 -7.69
C ILE A 93 -15.22 -1.67 -8.53
N ALA A 94 -16.50 -2.02 -8.33
CA ALA A 94 -17.58 -1.49 -9.14
C ALA A 94 -17.84 0.00 -8.90
N SER A 95 -17.71 0.46 -7.66
CA SER A 95 -17.92 1.87 -7.29
C SER A 95 -16.68 2.74 -7.46
N GLY A 96 -15.48 2.15 -7.35
CA GLY A 96 -14.23 2.89 -7.21
C GLY A 96 -14.07 3.60 -5.85
N GLU A 97 -15.04 3.44 -4.95
CA GLU A 97 -15.08 4.05 -3.63
C GLU A 97 -14.56 3.10 -2.55
N PRO A 98 -14.01 3.61 -1.44
CA PRO A 98 -13.63 2.79 -0.29
C PRO A 98 -14.85 2.13 0.36
N VAL A 99 -14.77 0.83 0.64
CA VAL A 99 -15.83 0.06 1.32
C VAL A 99 -15.26 -0.61 2.56
N ALA A 100 -15.91 -0.42 3.70
CA ALA A 100 -15.51 -1.03 4.96
C ALA A 100 -16.14 -2.42 5.15
N LEU A 101 -15.42 -3.29 5.85
CA LEU A 101 -15.82 -4.66 6.19
C LEU A 101 -15.41 -4.97 7.62
N GLU A 102 -16.35 -5.47 8.41
CA GLU A 102 -16.04 -6.15 9.66
C GLU A 102 -15.61 -7.58 9.33
N TRP A 103 -14.33 -7.87 9.50
CA TRP A 103 -13.79 -9.22 9.36
C TRP A 103 -13.98 -9.97 10.69
N PRO A 104 -14.71 -11.09 10.70
CA PRO A 104 -15.02 -11.81 11.95
C PRO A 104 -13.81 -12.54 12.53
N GLY A 105 -12.66 -12.51 11.86
CA GLY A 105 -11.52 -13.33 12.20
C GLY A 105 -11.68 -14.78 11.72
N ASN A 106 -10.66 -15.58 12.00
CA ASN A 106 -10.66 -17.02 11.79
C ASN A 106 -9.78 -17.68 12.88
N ASP A 107 -9.58 -18.99 12.81
CA ASP A 107 -8.75 -19.71 13.80
C ASP A 107 -7.31 -19.17 13.94
N SER A 108 -6.81 -18.44 12.94
CA SER A 108 -5.45 -17.89 12.89
C SER A 108 -5.38 -16.37 13.10
N ALA A 109 -6.51 -15.66 13.06
CA ALA A 109 -6.55 -14.20 13.05
C ALA A 109 -7.72 -13.65 13.86
N ALA A 110 -7.45 -12.64 14.68
CA ALA A 110 -8.49 -11.93 15.44
C ALA A 110 -9.46 -11.19 14.49
N PRO A 111 -10.67 -10.85 14.97
CA PRO A 111 -11.56 -9.93 14.26
C PRO A 111 -10.88 -8.58 14.02
N ALA A 112 -11.13 -7.97 12.85
CA ALA A 112 -10.55 -6.69 12.45
C ALA A 112 -11.52 -5.91 11.56
N ASN A 113 -11.43 -4.59 11.53
CA ASN A 113 -12.15 -3.79 10.54
C ASN A 113 -11.22 -3.45 9.38
N LEU A 114 -11.65 -3.82 8.19
CA LEU A 114 -10.89 -3.67 6.97
C LEU A 114 -11.52 -2.58 6.10
N LEU A 115 -10.69 -1.72 5.52
CA LEU A 115 -11.08 -0.79 4.48
C LEU A 115 -10.53 -1.27 3.14
N CYS A 116 -11.41 -1.63 2.22
CA CYS A 116 -11.07 -2.05 0.87
C CYS A 116 -11.19 -0.87 -0.09
N GLN A 117 -10.12 -0.55 -0.80
CA GLN A 117 -10.11 0.46 -1.86
C GLN A 117 -9.53 -0.15 -3.14
N ALA A 118 -10.33 -0.17 -4.21
CA ALA A 118 -9.91 -0.74 -5.48
C ALA A 118 -9.50 0.33 -6.50
N ARG A 119 -8.58 -0.04 -7.38
CA ARG A 119 -8.18 0.71 -8.57
C ARG A 119 -8.07 -0.23 -9.75
N THR A 120 -8.60 0.17 -10.90
CA THR A 120 -8.36 -0.53 -12.16
C THR A 120 -6.92 -0.30 -12.61
N LEU A 121 -6.27 -1.37 -13.04
CA LEU A 121 -4.94 -1.35 -13.61
C LEU A 121 -5.06 -1.49 -15.13
N GLU A 122 -4.36 -0.62 -15.85
CA GLU A 122 -4.14 -0.79 -17.27
C GLU A 122 -3.02 -1.83 -17.47
N PRO A 123 -3.30 -2.99 -18.08
CA PRO A 123 -2.27 -4.00 -18.28
C PRO A 123 -1.17 -3.44 -19.18
N ASN A 124 0.09 -3.57 -18.75
CA ASN A 124 1.22 -3.23 -19.59
C ASN A 124 1.19 -4.11 -20.85
N ARG A 125 0.97 -3.49 -22.02
CA ARG A 125 0.79 -4.19 -23.29
C ARG A 125 1.98 -5.10 -23.63
N PHE A 126 3.17 -4.76 -23.15
CA PHE A 126 4.39 -5.54 -23.35
C PHE A 126 4.55 -6.69 -22.36
N GLY A 127 3.88 -6.65 -21.21
CA GLY A 127 3.83 -7.74 -20.22
C GLY A 127 2.75 -8.79 -20.50
N ARG A 128 1.84 -8.54 -21.45
CA ARG A 128 0.69 -9.41 -21.77
C ARG A 128 1.03 -10.75 -22.40
N PHE A 129 2.25 -10.93 -22.90
CA PHE A 129 2.67 -12.19 -23.53
C PHE A 129 3.26 -13.18 -22.52
N ALA A 130 3.52 -12.75 -21.28
CA ALA A 130 3.93 -13.64 -20.22
C ALA A 130 2.77 -14.60 -19.90
N THR A 131 3.09 -15.87 -19.72
CA THR A 131 2.10 -16.86 -19.27
C THR A 131 1.80 -16.64 -17.79
N GLY A 132 0.56 -16.23 -17.45
CA GLY A 132 0.12 -16.04 -16.07
C GLY A 132 -1.17 -15.21 -15.96
N PRO A 133 -1.81 -15.18 -14.78
CA PRO A 133 -2.96 -14.30 -14.54
C PRO A 133 -2.52 -12.83 -14.65
N VAL A 134 -3.15 -12.09 -15.56
CA VAL A 134 -2.88 -10.66 -15.75
C VAL A 134 -3.73 -9.86 -14.76
N PRO A 135 -3.12 -9.14 -13.81
CA PRO A 135 -3.87 -8.32 -12.87
C PRO A 135 -4.48 -7.12 -13.61
N THR A 136 -5.76 -6.89 -13.38
CA THR A 136 -6.53 -5.76 -13.92
C THR A 136 -7.10 -4.89 -12.81
N HIS A 137 -6.97 -5.32 -11.55
CA HIS A 137 -7.37 -4.56 -10.38
C HIS A 137 -6.29 -4.67 -9.29
N ALA A 138 -6.01 -3.55 -8.63
CA ALA A 138 -5.30 -3.51 -7.36
C ALA A 138 -6.29 -3.14 -6.26
N VAL A 139 -6.34 -3.95 -5.21
CA VAL A 139 -7.17 -3.71 -4.03
C VAL A 139 -6.24 -3.46 -2.85
N HIS A 140 -6.30 -2.26 -2.31
CA HIS A 140 -5.67 -1.91 -1.04
C HIS A 140 -6.59 -2.34 0.09
N ILE A 141 -6.05 -3.05 1.06
CA ILE A 141 -6.75 -3.43 2.27
C ILE A 141 -6.03 -2.80 3.46
N THR A 142 -6.74 -1.97 4.22
CA THR A 142 -6.20 -1.30 5.41
C THR A 142 -6.89 -1.83 6.66
N GLU A 143 -6.11 -2.30 7.64
CA GLU A 143 -6.60 -2.64 8.98
C GLU A 143 -6.79 -1.35 9.78
N LEU A 144 -8.02 -1.06 10.21
CA LEU A 144 -8.37 0.24 10.81
C LEU A 144 -7.94 0.37 12.27
N GLU A 145 -7.79 -0.75 12.97
CA GLU A 145 -7.38 -0.82 14.36
C GLU A 145 -5.87 -0.64 14.53
N GLN A 146 -5.10 -0.83 13.46
CA GLN A 146 -3.65 -0.67 13.51
C GLN A 146 -3.29 0.81 13.36
N THR A 147 -2.67 1.37 14.40
CA THR A 147 -2.14 2.74 14.33
C THR A 147 -0.84 2.74 13.53
N PRO A 148 -0.75 3.49 12.41
CA PRO A 148 0.47 3.52 11.63
C PRO A 148 1.60 4.18 12.44
N PRO A 149 2.84 3.67 12.36
CA PRO A 149 3.97 4.28 13.06
C PRO A 149 4.22 5.69 12.54
N ILE A 150 4.52 6.65 13.42
CA ILE A 150 4.73 8.06 13.06
C ILE A 150 6.23 8.35 12.93
N ALA A 151 6.61 9.06 11.86
CA ALA A 151 7.98 9.52 11.62
C ALA A 151 8.32 10.75 12.48
N PHE A 152 8.45 10.56 13.79
CA PHE A 152 8.69 11.65 14.75
C PHE A 152 9.96 12.45 14.47
N GLU A 153 11.01 11.80 14.00
CA GLU A 153 12.28 12.40 13.62
C GLU A 153 12.10 13.38 12.46
N ALA A 154 11.31 13.02 11.45
CA ALA A 154 10.99 13.92 10.33
C ALA A 154 10.18 15.15 10.80
N ILE A 155 9.30 14.98 11.79
CA ILE A 155 8.59 16.12 12.42
C ILE A 155 9.60 17.01 13.14
N ALA A 156 10.54 16.42 13.90
CA ALA A 156 11.56 17.16 14.62
C ALA A 156 12.43 17.99 13.68
N ASP A 157 12.87 17.41 12.57
CA ASP A 157 13.69 18.10 11.58
C ASP A 157 12.93 19.24 10.90
N LEU A 158 11.70 18.99 10.45
CA LEU A 158 10.89 19.99 9.75
C LEU A 158 10.53 21.19 10.62
N TYR A 159 10.15 20.95 11.88
CA TYR A 159 9.74 22.00 12.81
C TYR A 159 10.86 22.45 13.77
N ARG A 160 12.08 21.94 13.56
CA ARG A 160 13.27 22.25 14.38
C ARG A 160 13.00 22.03 15.87
N LEU A 161 12.40 20.89 16.20
CA LEU A 161 12.16 20.49 17.59
C LEU A 161 13.49 20.11 18.23
N THR A 162 13.66 20.52 19.48
CA THR A 162 14.79 20.06 20.30
C THR A 162 14.58 18.59 20.68
N PRO A 163 15.65 17.86 21.08
CA PRO A 163 15.51 16.47 21.54
C PRO A 163 14.48 16.31 22.67
N THR A 164 14.41 17.29 23.57
CA THR A 164 13.44 17.31 24.66
C THR A 164 12.00 17.51 24.17
N GLU A 165 11.79 18.43 23.22
CA GLU A 165 10.47 18.64 22.63
C GLU A 165 10.01 17.43 21.82
N LEU A 166 10.92 16.78 21.09
CA LEU A 166 10.65 15.52 20.39
C LEU A 166 10.21 14.42 21.37
N ARG A 167 10.90 14.27 22.51
CA ARG A 167 10.55 13.30 23.54
C ARG A 167 9.17 13.56 24.15
N VAL A 168 8.83 14.83 24.40
CA VAL A 168 7.51 15.24 24.87
C VAL A 168 6.43 14.98 23.82
N LEU A 169 6.70 15.30 22.53
CA LEU A 169 5.78 15.05 21.42
C LEU A 169 5.47 13.56 21.28
N ARG A 170 6.51 12.72 21.27
CA ARG A 170 6.37 11.27 21.11
C ARG A 170 5.47 10.69 22.21
N ASP A 171 5.79 10.98 23.46
CA ASP A 171 5.01 10.50 24.61
C ASP A 171 3.55 10.95 24.55
N ALA A 172 3.30 12.21 24.18
CA ALA A 172 1.95 12.76 24.07
C ALA A 172 1.11 12.04 23.00
N ILE A 173 1.72 11.71 21.85
CA ILE A 173 1.02 11.07 20.74
C ILE A 173 0.82 9.58 20.96
N GLU A 174 1.83 8.88 21.48
CA GLU A 174 1.77 7.43 21.74
C GLU A 174 0.71 7.07 22.80
N HIS A 175 0.56 7.90 23.84
CA HIS A 175 -0.43 7.68 24.90
C HIS A 175 -1.78 8.37 24.63
N GLY A 176 -1.85 9.22 23.60
CA GLY A 176 -3.07 9.95 23.25
C GLY A 176 -3.51 10.97 24.31
N ASP A 177 -2.63 11.37 25.24
CA ASP A 177 -2.96 12.29 26.31
C ASP A 177 -1.84 13.28 26.69
N LEU A 178 -2.24 14.36 27.36
CA LEU A 178 -1.31 15.34 27.93
C LEU A 178 -1.03 15.11 29.42
N VAL A 179 -1.73 14.17 30.04
CA VAL A 179 -1.69 13.93 31.48
C VAL A 179 -0.56 12.97 31.79
N GLY A 180 0.26 13.27 32.80
CA GLY A 180 1.33 12.36 33.21
C GLY A 180 2.58 12.37 32.31
N ILE A 181 2.60 13.14 31.20
CA ILE A 181 3.81 13.26 30.34
C ILE A 181 5.05 13.62 31.18
N GLY A 182 4.91 14.55 32.14
CA GLY A 182 6.02 14.93 33.01
C GLY A 182 6.59 13.74 33.79
N GLU A 183 5.74 12.89 34.35
CA GLU A 183 6.18 11.71 35.10
C GLU A 183 6.84 10.68 34.16
N ARG A 184 6.22 10.39 33.01
CA ARG A 184 6.74 9.43 32.02
C ARG A 184 8.08 9.87 31.42
N VAL A 185 8.26 11.17 31.21
CA VAL A 185 9.44 11.75 30.57
C VAL A 185 10.50 12.19 31.60
N GLY A 186 10.20 12.08 32.91
CA GLY A 186 11.11 12.45 34.00
C GLY A 186 11.31 13.96 34.16
N MET A 187 10.25 14.76 33.99
CA MET A 187 10.26 16.22 34.01
C MET A 187 9.17 16.78 34.93
N ALA A 188 9.43 17.93 35.54
CA ALA A 188 8.40 18.64 36.30
C ALA A 188 7.24 19.08 35.39
N ARG A 189 6.00 19.02 35.90
CA ARG A 189 4.78 19.39 35.15
C ARG A 189 4.86 20.76 34.49
N ALA A 190 5.42 21.76 35.19
CA ALA A 190 5.60 23.11 34.66
C ALA A 190 6.54 23.13 33.44
N THR A 191 7.63 22.37 33.49
CA THR A 191 8.62 22.24 32.41
C THR A 191 8.01 21.56 31.19
N THR A 192 7.28 20.46 31.37
CA THR A 192 6.56 19.79 30.29
C THR A 192 5.55 20.71 29.62
N ARG A 193 4.81 21.50 30.40
CA ARG A 193 3.87 22.50 29.86
C ARG A 193 4.57 23.55 29.00
N THR A 194 5.75 24.02 29.42
CA THR A 194 6.56 24.95 28.63
C THR A 194 7.03 24.31 27.32
N HIS A 195 7.46 23.04 27.32
CA HIS A 195 7.82 22.34 26.09
C HIS A 195 6.62 22.16 25.16
N LEU A 196 5.44 21.81 25.67
CA LEU A 196 4.21 21.71 24.88
C LEU A 196 3.84 23.04 24.22
N HIS A 197 3.94 24.16 24.94
CA HIS A 197 3.68 25.49 24.36
C HIS A 197 4.65 25.80 23.21
N ARG A 198 5.95 25.51 23.39
CA ARG A 198 6.94 25.68 22.32
C ARG A 198 6.69 24.79 21.13
N ILE A 199 6.24 23.55 21.35
CA ILE A 199 5.84 22.64 20.27
C ILE A 199 4.69 23.27 19.49
N TYR A 200 3.63 23.70 20.16
CA TYR A 200 2.48 24.37 19.54
C TYR A 200 2.87 25.60 18.73
N ASP A 201 3.75 26.45 19.27
CA ASP A 201 4.26 27.63 18.56
C ASP A 201 5.03 27.22 17.29
N LYS A 202 5.91 26.21 17.38
CA LYS A 202 6.73 25.71 16.27
C LYS A 202 5.90 25.01 15.18
N THR A 203 4.94 24.19 15.57
CA THR A 203 4.07 23.43 14.65
C THR A 203 2.88 24.25 14.15
N ARG A 204 2.66 25.45 14.71
CA ARG A 204 1.48 26.29 14.46
C ARG A 204 0.16 25.55 14.74
N THR A 205 0.14 24.73 15.78
CA THR A 205 -1.06 24.01 16.24
C THR A 205 -1.56 24.62 17.54
N GLY A 206 -2.87 24.89 17.65
CA GLY A 206 -3.44 25.52 18.86
C GLY A 206 -3.92 24.55 19.93
N SER A 207 -3.84 23.23 19.71
CA SER A 207 -4.38 22.22 20.63
C SER A 207 -3.72 20.86 20.42
N PHE A 208 -3.92 19.96 21.38
CA PHE A 208 -3.51 18.56 21.24
C PHE A 208 -4.16 17.87 20.04
N VAL A 209 -5.45 18.15 19.77
CA VAL A 209 -6.15 17.63 18.58
C VAL A 209 -5.47 18.10 17.30
N GLY A 210 -5.08 19.38 17.23
CA GLY A 210 -4.34 19.92 16.10
C GLY A 210 -2.96 19.27 15.94
N LEU A 211 -2.27 19.03 17.05
CA LEU A 211 -0.96 18.38 17.07
C LEU A 211 -1.04 16.90 16.69
N SER A 212 -2.04 16.16 17.17
CA SER A 212 -2.30 14.77 16.82
C SER A 212 -2.62 14.64 15.33
N ASN A 213 -3.51 15.48 14.80
CA ASN A 213 -3.81 15.52 13.37
C ASN A 213 -2.58 15.85 12.52
N LEU A 214 -1.69 16.71 13.02
CA LEU A 214 -0.43 17.01 12.35
C LEU A 214 0.50 15.80 12.38
N ALA A 215 0.65 15.14 13.52
CA ALA A 215 1.50 13.95 13.68
C ALA A 215 1.06 12.79 12.78
N HIS A 216 -0.25 12.53 12.67
CA HIS A 216 -0.77 11.46 11.79
C HIS A 216 -0.53 11.71 10.30
N ARG A 217 -0.24 12.95 9.87
CA ARG A 217 0.20 13.21 8.48
C ARG A 217 1.61 12.72 8.18
N PHE A 218 2.39 12.42 9.23
CA PHE A 218 3.71 11.80 9.16
C PHE A 218 3.65 10.29 9.45
N ALA A 219 2.47 9.68 9.27
CA ALA A 219 2.32 8.23 9.30
C ALA A 219 3.24 7.59 8.25
N ARG A 220 3.97 6.57 8.67
CA ARG A 220 4.86 5.78 7.83
C ARG A 220 4.11 4.63 7.20
N LEU A 221 4.59 4.24 6.02
CA LEU A 221 4.10 3.05 5.35
C LEU A 221 4.72 1.80 5.98
N THR A 222 6.02 1.80 6.31
CA THR A 222 6.73 0.65 6.88
C THR A 222 7.24 0.92 8.31
N PRO A 223 7.33 -0.12 9.17
CA PRO A 223 8.07 -0.03 10.42
C PRO A 223 9.58 -0.08 10.10
N GLU A 224 10.45 0.43 10.99
CA GLU A 224 11.91 0.21 10.87
C GLU A 224 12.30 -1.23 11.13
#